data_AF-A0AAV3XBU7-F1
#
_entry.id   AF-A0AAV3XBU7-F1
#
_cell.length_a   1.000
_cell.length_b   1.000
_cell.length_c   1.000
_cell.angle_alpha   90.00
_cell.angle_beta   90.00
_cell.angle_gamma   90.00
#
_symmetry.space_group_name_H-M   'P 1'
#
loop_
_entity.id
_entity.type
_entity.pdbx_description
1 polymer ?
#
loop_
_entity_poly.entity_id
_entity_poly.type
_entity_poly.pdbx_seq_one_letter_code
_entity_poly.pdbx_strand_id
1 'polypeptide(L)'
;MSVLVVLNLGNGDLNVGFPSVIAQIWRTNTSVVGQFKGSLRAAPELLKTYEKWKLLYEGLSQRLRSRSALEIEEEGVTNVSDKDF
;
A
#
# COMPACT_ATOMS: atom_id res chain seq x y z
N MET A 1 -11.92 8.91 -19.15
CA MET A 1 -10.47 9.12 -19.38
C MET A 1 -9.77 8.73 -18.07
N SER A 2 -9.03 7.61 -18.04
CA SER A 2 -8.34 7.18 -16.80
C SER A 2 -6.84 7.44 -16.91
N VAL A 3 -6.24 7.86 -15.80
CA VAL A 3 -4.81 8.06 -15.66
C VAL A 3 -4.32 7.07 -14.63
N LEU A 4 -3.31 6.28 -14.98
CA LEU A 4 -2.63 5.36 -14.07
C LEU A 4 -1.33 6.01 -13.61
N VAL A 5 -1.12 6.12 -12.31
CA VAL A 5 0.13 6.59 -11.73
C VAL A 5 0.81 5.41 -11.07
N VAL A 6 1.99 5.03 -11.58
CA VAL A 6 2.82 3.97 -11.03
C VAL A 6 3.93 4.60 -10.20
N LEU A 7 4.00 4.24 -8.91
CA LEU A 7 5.05 4.69 -8.01
C LEU A 7 6.02 3.53 -7.75
N ASN A 8 7.24 3.63 -8.28
CA ASN A 8 8.33 2.71 -8.00
C ASN A 8 9.18 3.29 -6.87
N LEU A 9 9.12 2.69 -5.69
CA LEU A 9 9.78 3.21 -4.49
C LEU A 9 11.27 2.86 -4.38
N GLY A 10 11.75 1.92 -5.21
CA GLY A 10 13.15 1.48 -5.19
C GLY A 10 13.54 0.85 -3.85
N ASN A 11 14.80 1.01 -3.46
CA ASN A 11 15.31 0.54 -2.17
C ASN A 11 15.01 1.57 -1.07
N GLY A 12 14.69 1.08 0.12
CA GLY A 12 14.40 1.92 1.29
C GLY A 12 13.30 1.31 2.14
N ASP A 13 12.99 1.98 3.25
CA ASP A 13 11.86 1.66 4.11
C ASP A 13 11.34 2.94 4.79
N LEU A 14 10.35 2.80 5.66
CA LEU A 14 9.80 3.94 6.39
C LEU A 14 10.74 4.48 7.49
N ASN A 15 11.76 3.74 7.92
CA ASN A 15 12.75 4.18 8.91
C ASN A 15 13.87 5.02 8.29
N VAL A 16 14.35 4.64 7.10
CA VAL A 16 15.47 5.32 6.41
C VAL A 16 14.99 6.20 5.25
N GLY A 17 13.74 6.06 4.83
CA GLY A 17 13.17 6.72 3.65
C GLY A 17 13.47 5.97 2.36
N PHE A 18 12.99 6.53 1.24
CA PHE A 18 13.20 6.01 -0.10
C PHE A 18 14.05 7.00 -0.92
N PRO A 19 15.38 6.81 -0.99
CA PRO A 19 16.28 7.73 -1.67
C PRO A 19 16.07 7.86 -3.19
N SER A 20 15.43 6.88 -3.83
CA SER A 20 15.17 6.92 -5.28
C SER A 20 13.76 6.41 -5.61
N VAL A 21 12.83 7.34 -5.71
CA VAL A 21 11.45 7.09 -6.12
C VAL A 21 11.24 7.56 -7.55
N ILE A 22 10.52 6.75 -8.33
CA ILE A 22 10.15 7.06 -9.70
C ILE A 22 8.62 7.04 -9.80
N ALA A 23 8.02 8.16 -10.15
CA ALA A 23 6.61 8.26 -10.49
C ALA A 23 6.45 8.25 -12.01
N GLN A 24 5.67 7.31 -12.55
CA GLN A 24 5.33 7.25 -13.97
C GLN A 24 3.84 7.51 -14.15
N ILE A 25 3.50 8.38 -15.10
CA ILE A 25 2.12 8.67 -15.46
C ILE A 25 1.82 7.98 -16.78
N TRP A 26 0.78 7.16 -16.78
CA TRP A 26 0.28 6.41 -17.92
C TRP A 26 -1.14 6.88 -18.23
N ARG A 27 -1.49 6.89 -19.52
CA ARG A 27 -2.86 7.12 -19.96
C ARG A 27 -3.37 5.82 -20.56
N THR A 28 -4.62 5.45 -20.25
CA THR A 28 -5.22 4.19 -20.72
C THR A 28 -5.00 4.02 -22.22
N ASN A 29 -4.48 2.86 -22.63
CA ASN A 29 -4.14 2.49 -24.01
C ASN A 29 -2.95 3.23 -24.65
N THR A 30 -2.07 3.88 -23.87
CA THR A 30 -0.88 4.57 -24.40
C THR A 30 0.37 4.34 -23.54
N SER A 31 1.53 4.61 -24.13
CA SER A 31 2.85 4.60 -23.48
C SER A 31 2.96 5.64 -22.36
N VAL A 32 4.02 5.53 -21.54
CA VAL A 32 4.36 6.48 -20.48
C VAL A 32 4.29 7.92 -20.98
N VAL A 33 3.44 8.72 -20.33
CA VAL A 33 3.22 10.15 -20.61
C VAL A 33 4.28 11.01 -19.94
N GLY A 34 4.80 10.54 -18.80
CA GLY A 34 5.87 11.24 -18.09
C GLY A 34 6.46 10.40 -16.96
N GLN A 35 7.72 10.70 -16.63
CA GLN A 35 8.44 10.07 -15.54
C GLN A 35 9.10 11.16 -14.68
N PHE A 36 8.94 11.06 -13.38
CA PHE A 36 9.52 11.97 -12.40
C PHE A 36 10.39 11.16 -11.44
N LYS A 37 11.59 11.65 -11.17
CA LYS A 37 12.50 11.06 -10.18
C LYS A 37 12.54 11.96 -8.95
N GLY A 38 12.43 11.37 -7.78
CA GLY A 38 12.47 12.06 -6.51
C GLY A 38 12.98 11.17 -5.39
N SER A 39 12.80 11.64 -4.17
CA SER A 39 13.07 10.87 -2.96
C SER A 39 11.93 11.10 -1.97
N LEU A 40 11.68 10.12 -1.11
CA LEU A 40 10.79 10.24 0.04
C LEU A 40 11.63 10.17 1.31
N ARG A 41 11.34 11.05 2.26
CA ARG A 41 12.02 11.07 3.56
C ARG A 41 11.56 9.90 4.41
N ALA A 42 12.37 9.56 5.41
CA ALA A 42 11.96 8.66 6.48
C ALA A 42 10.68 9.18 7.16
N ALA A 43 9.74 8.28 7.41
CA ALA A 43 8.46 8.53 8.05
C ALA A 43 8.13 7.41 9.06
N PRO A 44 8.98 7.18 10.09
CA PRO A 44 8.81 6.08 11.05
C PRO A 44 7.51 6.19 11.88
N GLU A 45 6.92 7.38 11.96
CA GLU A 45 5.60 7.60 12.56
C GLU A 45 4.47 6.83 11.85
N LEU A 46 4.61 6.56 10.55
CA LEU A 46 3.65 5.76 9.80
C LEU A 46 3.68 4.30 10.25
N LEU A 47 4.87 3.74 10.53
CA LEU A 47 4.99 2.38 11.09
C LEU A 47 4.30 2.28 12.45
N LYS A 48 4.58 3.24 13.34
CA LYS A 48 3.96 3.30 14.68
C LYS A 48 2.43 3.42 14.58
N THR A 49 1.95 4.19 13.62
CA THR A 49 0.52 4.36 13.39
C THR A 49 -0.08 3.06 12.85
N TYR A 50 0.55 2.43 11.86
CA TYR A 50 0.13 1.14 11.32
C TYR A 50 0.05 0.04 12.39
N GLU A 51 1.07 -0.08 13.25
CA GLU A 51 1.06 -1.04 14.36
C GLU A 51 -0.13 -0.84 15.31
N LYS A 52 -0.43 0.42 15.66
CA LYS A 52 -1.60 0.73 16.48
C LYS A 52 -2.91 0.33 15.79
N TRP A 53 -3.05 0.67 14.50
CA TRP A 53 -4.23 0.28 13.72
C TRP A 53 -4.37 -1.24 13.63
N LYS A 54 -3.26 -1.95 13.42
CA LYS A 54 -3.23 -3.41 13.37
C LYS A 54 -3.72 -4.02 14.69
N LEU A 55 -3.21 -3.56 15.83
CA LEU A 55 -3.65 -4.05 17.15
C LEU A 55 -5.14 -3.79 17.41
N LEU A 56 -5.63 -2.61 17.05
CA LEU A 56 -7.05 -2.27 17.19
C LEU A 56 -7.92 -3.16 16.29
N TYR A 57 -7.49 -3.36 15.05
CA TYR A 57 -8.19 -4.21 14.10
C TYR A 57 -8.21 -5.67 14.54
N GLU A 58 -7.08 -6.21 14.99
CA GLU A 58 -6.99 -7.55 15.56
C GLU A 58 -7.93 -7.72 16.75
N GLY A 59 -7.91 -6.79 17.71
CA GLY A 59 -8.81 -6.82 18.86
C GLY A 59 -10.30 -6.73 18.49
N LEU A 60 -10.64 -5.90 17.49
CA LEU A 60 -12.00 -5.81 16.97
C LEU A 60 -12.41 -7.11 16.26
N SER A 61 -11.55 -7.64 15.39
CA SER A 61 -11.78 -8.87 14.63
C SER A 61 -12.00 -10.06 15.57
N GLN A 62 -11.19 -10.19 16.63
CA GLN A 62 -11.34 -11.24 17.64
C GLN A 62 -12.70 -11.14 18.34
N ARG A 63 -13.10 -9.94 18.77
CA ARG A 63 -14.41 -9.73 19.40
C ARG A 63 -15.58 -10.02 18.46
N LEU A 64 -15.45 -9.67 17.17
CA LEU A 64 -16.46 -9.99 16.16
C LEU A 64 -16.52 -11.49 15.89
N ARG A 65 -15.38 -12.18 15.73
CA ARG A 65 -15.30 -13.65 15.62
C ARG A 65 -15.89 -14.36 16.84
N SER A 66 -15.73 -13.82 18.05
CA SER A 66 -16.33 -14.40 19.26
C SER A 66 -17.84 -14.12 19.40
N ARG A 67 -18.34 -13.06 18.76
CA ARG A 67 -19.77 -12.66 18.83
C ARG A 67 -20.61 -13.10 17.65
N SER A 68 -19.96 -13.48 16.56
CA SER A 68 -20.58 -13.83 15.30
C SER A 68 -19.95 -15.14 14.84
N ALA A 69 -20.76 -16.06 14.30
CA ALA A 69 -20.29 -17.17 13.48
C ALA A 69 -19.68 -16.67 12.14
N LEU A 70 -18.86 -15.62 12.20
CA LEU A 70 -18.15 -15.04 11.06
C LEU A 70 -16.77 -15.70 10.99
N GLU A 71 -16.67 -16.67 10.10
CA GLU A 71 -15.39 -17.18 9.63
C GLU A 71 -14.71 -16.09 8.80
N ILE A 72 -13.60 -15.57 9.32
CA ILE A 72 -12.70 -14.72 8.56
C ILE A 72 -11.67 -15.68 7.97
N GLU A 73 -11.79 -15.98 6.68
CA GLU A 73 -10.78 -16.74 5.96
C GLU A 73 -9.45 -15.97 6.00
N GLU A 74 -8.36 -16.64 6.39
CA GLU A 74 -7.01 -16.13 6.15
C GLU A 74 -6.75 -16.20 4.65
N GLU A 75 -7.27 -15.24 3.90
CA GLU A 75 -6.69 -14.96 2.59
C GLU A 75 -5.33 -14.32 2.82
N GLY A 76 -4.27 -14.97 2.30
CA GLY A 76 -2.92 -14.44 2.31
C GLY A 76 -2.87 -13.03 1.72
N VAL A 77 -1.83 -12.26 2.07
CA VAL A 77 -1.66 -10.87 1.61
C VAL A 77 -1.81 -10.79 0.08
N THR A 78 -2.97 -10.38 -0.40
CA THR A 78 -3.21 -10.07 -1.81
C THR A 78 -2.69 -8.66 -2.06
N ASN A 79 -1.39 -8.54 -2.32
CA ASN A 79 -0.78 -7.33 -2.88
C ASN A 79 -1.22 -7.10 -4.34
N VAL A 80 -2.48 -7.41 -4.68
CA VAL A 80 -3.04 -7.30 -6.02
C VAL A 80 -4.26 -6.41 -5.91
N SER A 81 -4.13 -5.19 -6.46
CA SER A 81 -5.31 -4.47 -6.91
C SER A 81 -5.83 -5.23 -8.12
N ASP A 82 -6.92 -5.99 -7.96
CA ASP A 82 -7.65 -6.56 -9.09
C ASP A 82 -8.20 -5.44 -9.97
N LYS A 83 -7.41 -5.07 -10.96
CA LYS A 83 -7.92 -4.73 -12.29
C LYS A 83 -7.01 -5.38 -13.32
N ASP A 84 -7.54 -6.42 -13.93
CA ASP A 84 -7.08 -6.92 -15.22
C ASP A 84 -6.94 -5.75 -16.21
N PHE A 85 -5.85 -5.85 -16.98
CA PHE A 85 -5.23 -4.92 -17.93
C PHE A 85 -6.15 -3.97 -18.71
#